data_AF-A0A7C5XK52-F1
#
_entry.id   AF-A0A7C5XK52-F1
#
_cell.length_a   1.000
_cell.length_b   1.000
_cell.length_c   1.000
_cell.angle_alpha   90.00
_cell.angle_beta   90.00
_cell.angle_gamma   90.00
#
_symmetry.space_group_name_H-M   'P 1'
#
loop_
_entity.id
_entity.type
_entity.pdbx_description
1 polymer ?
#
loop_
_entity_poly.entity_id
_entity_poly.type
_entity_poly.pdbx_seq_one_letter_code
_entity_poly.pdbx_strand_id
1 'polypeptide(L)'
;MHPLSMEYTEEIVRDLLDEDGWEYYFIDAPCCDFIARRGKLKVLVEVKGVNYPYIPVRQLCGLIVAAEILNTDAVIIVVGNHKALFYDAYELASYYELDCDSEDALFDDTELSIEVIDPYHETAY
;
A
#
# COMPACT_ATOMS: atom_id res chain seq x y z
N MET A 1 10.52 13.12 17.51
CA MET A 1 10.71 12.42 16.21
C MET A 1 10.16 13.34 15.15
N HIS A 2 10.96 13.70 14.15
CA HIS A 2 10.44 14.43 12.99
C HIS A 2 9.72 13.42 12.08
N PRO A 3 8.54 13.76 11.52
CA PRO A 3 7.89 12.92 10.54
C PRO A 3 8.82 12.73 9.33
N LEU A 4 8.99 11.48 8.90
CA LEU A 4 9.68 11.18 7.65
C LEU A 4 8.86 11.78 6.50
N SER A 5 9.53 12.36 5.50
CA SER A 5 8.85 12.77 4.26
C SER A 5 8.39 11.54 3.48
N MET A 6 7.34 11.71 2.65
CA MET A 6 6.86 10.64 1.76
C MET A 6 7.97 10.13 0.84
N GLU A 7 8.73 11.03 0.23
CA GLU A 7 9.89 10.69 -0.62
C GLU A 7 10.92 9.81 0.11
N TYR A 8 11.17 10.05 1.41
CA TYR A 8 12.10 9.24 2.20
C TYR A 8 11.50 7.89 2.60
N THR A 9 10.18 7.85 2.80
CA THR A 9 9.43 6.63 3.13
C THR A 9 9.41 5.68 1.93
N GLU A 10 9.25 6.23 0.74
CA GLU A 10 9.35 5.55 -0.55
C GLU A 10 10.78 5.06 -0.84
N GLU A 11 11.81 5.84 -0.50
CA GLU A 11 13.22 5.42 -0.62
C GLU A 11 13.53 4.15 0.20
N ILE A 12 13.01 4.07 1.42
CA ILE A 12 13.15 2.87 2.26
C ILE A 12 12.50 1.65 1.60
N VAL A 13 11.29 1.79 1.06
CA VAL A 13 10.60 0.68 0.38
C VAL A 13 11.38 0.24 -0.86
N ARG A 14 11.97 1.18 -1.60
CA ARG A 14 12.83 0.87 -2.74
C ARG A 14 14.05 0.04 -2.35
N ASP A 15 14.76 0.44 -1.30
CA ASP A 15 15.93 -0.29 -0.83
C ASP A 15 15.56 -1.73 -0.42
N LEU A 16 14.45 -1.89 0.31
CA LEU A 16 13.91 -3.22 0.67
C LEU A 16 13.58 -4.06 -0.57
N LEU A 17 12.94 -3.47 -1.58
CA LEU A 17 12.60 -4.17 -2.83
C LEU A 17 13.86 -4.56 -3.62
N ASP A 18 14.86 -3.67 -3.70
CA ASP A 18 16.15 -3.93 -4.36
C ASP A 18 16.92 -5.07 -3.66
N GLU A 19 16.99 -5.06 -2.33
CA GLU A 19 17.65 -6.10 -1.53
C GLU A 19 17.01 -7.48 -1.74
N ASP A 20 15.68 -7.52 -1.88
CA ASP A 20 14.91 -8.75 -2.11
C ASP A 20 14.84 -9.17 -3.60
N GLY A 21 15.51 -8.42 -4.49
CA GLY A 21 15.60 -8.70 -5.92
C GLY A 21 14.31 -8.50 -6.69
N TRP A 22 13.48 -7.52 -6.28
CA TRP A 22 12.32 -7.07 -7.04
C TRP A 22 12.71 -6.04 -8.09
N GLU A 23 12.07 -6.13 -9.26
CA GLU A 23 12.04 -5.03 -10.22
C GLU A 23 10.87 -4.11 -9.84
N TYR A 24 11.06 -2.80 -9.77
CA TYR A 24 9.98 -1.86 -9.44
C TYR A 24 9.95 -0.62 -10.34
N TYR A 25 8.76 -0.04 -10.46
CA TYR A 25 8.50 1.17 -11.22
C TYR A 25 7.62 2.11 -10.40
N PHE A 26 8.04 3.37 -10.32
CA PHE A 26 7.20 4.43 -9.78
C PHE A 26 6.04 4.73 -10.70
N ILE A 27 4.89 5.01 -10.11
CA ILE A 27 3.70 5.42 -10.85
C ILE A 27 3.16 6.69 -10.23
N ASP A 28 2.99 7.69 -11.08
CA ASP A 28 2.19 8.86 -10.73
C ASP A 28 0.71 8.50 -10.92
N ALA A 29 0.15 7.80 -9.93
CA ALA A 29 -1.24 7.36 -9.91
C ALA A 29 -1.90 7.71 -8.57
N PRO A 30 -3.21 8.05 -8.58
CA PRO A 30 -3.93 8.42 -7.37
C PRO A 30 -4.20 7.24 -6.42
N CYS A 31 -3.84 6.01 -6.79
CA CYS A 31 -4.17 4.79 -6.07
C CYS A 31 -2.98 3.98 -5.55
N CYS A 32 -1.77 4.26 -6.01
CA CYS A 32 -0.57 3.50 -5.65
C CYS A 32 0.70 4.26 -6.02
N ASP A 33 1.79 3.97 -5.30
CA ASP A 33 3.10 4.58 -5.52
C ASP A 33 3.97 3.72 -6.45
N PHE A 34 3.84 2.38 -6.37
CA PHE A 34 4.69 1.45 -7.12
C PHE A 34 3.92 0.30 -7.77
N ILE A 35 4.45 -0.18 -8.90
CA ILE A 35 4.37 -1.59 -9.30
C ILE A 35 5.70 -2.25 -8.97
N ALA A 36 5.68 -3.38 -8.27
CA ALA A 36 6.83 -4.24 -8.08
C ALA A 36 6.59 -5.65 -8.64
N ARG A 37 7.65 -6.29 -9.13
CA ARG A 37 7.62 -7.62 -9.73
C ARG A 37 8.82 -8.47 -9.31
N ARG A 38 8.57 -9.74 -8.97
CA ARG A 38 9.61 -10.76 -8.78
C ARG A 38 9.24 -12.06 -9.46
N GLY A 39 9.88 -12.33 -10.59
CA GLY A 39 9.55 -13.46 -11.46
C GLY A 39 8.13 -13.35 -12.05
N LYS A 40 7.21 -14.19 -11.56
CA LYS A 40 5.79 -14.16 -11.95
C LYS A 40 4.91 -13.36 -10.99
N LEU A 41 5.40 -13.06 -9.78
CA LEU A 41 4.68 -12.29 -8.79
C LEU A 41 4.71 -10.82 -9.20
N LYS A 42 3.57 -10.15 -9.06
CA LYS A 42 3.41 -8.72 -9.26
C LYS A 42 2.61 -8.20 -8.08
N VAL A 43 2.96 -7.02 -7.60
CA VAL A 43 2.25 -6.32 -6.55
C VAL A 43 2.10 -4.85 -6.93
N LEU A 44 0.93 -4.27 -6.67
CA LEU A 44 0.74 -2.84 -6.56
C LEU A 44 0.94 -2.45 -5.11
N VAL A 45 1.67 -1.37 -4.89
CA VAL A 45 2.07 -0.94 -3.54
C VAL A 45 1.66 0.50 -3.31
N GLU A 46 0.96 0.71 -2.21
CA GLU A 46 0.77 2.03 -1.59
C GLU A 46 1.64 2.10 -0.32
N VAL A 47 2.36 3.20 -0.13
CA VAL A 47 3.25 3.40 1.02
C VAL A 47 2.66 4.44 1.95
N LYS A 48 2.69 4.17 3.25
CA LYS A 48 2.29 5.09 4.32
C LYS A 48 3.36 5.19 5.38
N GLY A 49 3.40 6.31 6.09
CA GLY A 49 4.28 6.47 7.26
C GLY A 49 3.58 6.05 8.56
N VAL A 50 4.32 5.49 9.52
CA VAL A 50 3.78 5.13 10.86
C VAL A 50 3.19 6.31 11.65
N ASN A 51 3.53 7.55 11.30
CA ASN A 51 2.93 8.73 11.94
C ASN A 51 1.54 9.07 11.36
N TYR A 52 1.18 8.46 10.22
CA TYR A 52 -0.11 8.62 9.57
C TYR A 52 -0.51 7.35 8.80
N PRO A 53 -0.82 6.24 9.53
CA PRO A 53 -1.18 4.97 8.92
C PRO A 53 -2.66 4.95 8.51
N TYR A 54 -3.06 5.95 7.72
CA TYR A 54 -4.42 6.13 7.22
C TYR A 54 -4.45 6.09 5.70
N ILE A 55 -5.56 5.59 5.14
CA ILE A 55 -5.82 5.55 3.70
C ILE A 55 -7.26 5.98 3.42
N PRO A 56 -7.51 6.92 2.49
CA PRO A 56 -8.87 7.23 2.06
C PRO A 56 -9.55 6.03 1.38
N VAL A 57 -10.88 5.88 1.56
CA VAL A 57 -11.68 4.84 0.88
C VAL A 57 -11.41 4.84 -0.63
N ARG A 58 -11.43 6.00 -1.28
CA ARG A 58 -11.15 6.11 -2.72
C ARG A 58 -9.79 5.57 -3.14
N GLN A 59 -8.77 5.73 -2.28
CA GLN A 59 -7.41 5.28 -2.58
C GLN A 59 -7.31 3.77 -2.40
N LEU A 60 -7.87 3.23 -1.32
CA LEU A 60 -7.93 1.80 -1.05
C LEU A 60 -8.70 1.05 -2.16
N CYS A 61 -9.90 1.51 -2.50
CA CYS A 61 -10.69 0.88 -3.55
C CYS A 61 -10.05 1.08 -4.93
N GLY A 62 -9.46 2.25 -5.22
CA GLY A 62 -8.70 2.47 -6.44
C GLY A 62 -7.50 1.53 -6.58
N LEU A 63 -6.81 1.22 -5.47
CA LEU A 63 -5.69 0.28 -5.43
C LEU A 63 -6.17 -1.14 -5.78
N ILE A 64 -7.25 -1.59 -5.15
CA ILE A 64 -7.86 -2.91 -5.38
C ILE A 64 -8.31 -3.07 -6.83
N VAL A 65 -9.11 -2.13 -7.34
CA VAL A 65 -9.62 -2.17 -8.72
C VAL A 65 -8.47 -2.17 -9.73
N ALA A 66 -7.43 -1.36 -9.52
CA ALA A 66 -6.25 -1.37 -10.38
C ALA A 66 -5.52 -2.72 -10.33
N ALA A 67 -5.45 -3.35 -9.15
CA ALA A 67 -4.81 -4.63 -8.97
C ALA A 67 -5.54 -5.76 -9.71
N GLU A 68 -6.86 -5.77 -9.66
CA GLU A 68 -7.69 -6.72 -10.40
C GLU A 68 -7.52 -6.58 -11.91
N ILE A 69 -7.53 -5.36 -12.44
CA ILE A 69 -7.33 -5.08 -13.88
C ILE A 69 -5.96 -5.57 -14.35
N LEU A 70 -4.92 -5.39 -13.52
CA LEU A 70 -3.55 -5.77 -13.85
C LEU A 70 -3.22 -7.23 -13.48
N ASN A 71 -4.16 -7.95 -12.87
CA ASN A 71 -4.00 -9.31 -12.35
C ASN A 71 -2.75 -9.42 -11.47
N THR A 72 -2.73 -8.61 -10.41
CA THR A 72 -1.64 -8.41 -9.44
C THR A 72 -2.21 -8.33 -8.02
N ASP A 73 -1.37 -8.52 -7.00
CA ASP A 73 -1.82 -8.30 -5.62
C ASP A 73 -1.80 -6.80 -5.27
N ALA A 74 -2.55 -6.41 -4.23
CA ALA A 74 -2.63 -5.05 -3.72
C ALA A 74 -2.10 -5.01 -2.27
N VAL A 75 -1.04 -4.24 -2.04
CA VAL A 75 -0.31 -4.22 -0.77
C VAL A 75 -0.20 -2.79 -0.27
N ILE A 76 -0.39 -2.61 1.03
CA ILE A 76 -0.09 -1.34 1.71
C ILE A 76 1.12 -1.58 2.61
N ILE A 77 2.15 -0.74 2.48
CA ILE A 77 3.36 -0.82 3.32
C ILE A 77 3.40 0.38 4.25
N VAL A 78 3.34 0.14 5.55
CA VAL A 78 3.50 1.17 6.57
C VAL A 78 4.93 1.16 7.07
N VAL A 79 5.63 2.29 6.93
CA VAL A 79 7.07 2.41 7.21
C VAL A 79 7.35 3.40 8.32
N GLY A 80 8.24 3.00 9.23
CA GLY A 80 8.83 3.85 10.24
C GLY A 80 9.30 3.07 11.45
N ASN A 81 9.97 3.75 12.40
CA ASN A 81 10.56 3.10 13.57
C ASN A 81 11.49 1.92 13.22
N HIS A 82 12.27 2.03 12.12
CA HIS A 82 13.18 0.99 11.61
C HIS A 82 12.47 -0.31 11.20
N LYS A 83 11.19 -0.21 10.83
CA LYS A 83 10.37 -1.34 10.41
C LYS A 83 9.50 -0.98 9.21
N ALA A 84 9.25 -1.96 8.37
CA ALA A 84 8.23 -1.93 7.34
C ALA A 84 7.23 -3.07 7.59
N LEU A 85 5.95 -2.70 7.65
CA LEU A 85 4.81 -3.58 7.92
C LEU A 85 3.96 -3.69 6.67
N PHE A 86 3.64 -4.90 6.26
CA PHE A 86 2.93 -5.17 5.00
C PHE A 86 1.51 -5.64 5.30
N TYR A 87 0.55 -4.96 4.69
CA TYR A 87 -0.88 -5.20 4.88
C TYR A 87 -1.53 -5.57 3.55
N ASP A 88 -2.47 -6.51 3.61
CA ASP A 88 -3.28 -6.91 2.47
C ASP A 88 -4.44 -5.91 2.30
N ALA A 89 -4.51 -5.24 1.15
CA ALA A 89 -5.55 -4.25 0.88
C ALA A 89 -6.96 -4.88 0.84
N TYR A 90 -7.09 -6.12 0.38
CA TYR A 90 -8.37 -6.83 0.32
C TYR A 90 -8.87 -7.19 1.72
N GLU A 91 -7.97 -7.57 2.62
CA GLU A 91 -8.31 -7.82 4.03
C GLU A 91 -8.81 -6.54 4.71
N LEU A 92 -8.16 -5.41 4.45
CA LEU A 92 -8.57 -4.11 5.00
C LEU A 92 -9.95 -3.69 4.48
N ALA A 93 -10.19 -3.81 3.19
CA ALA A 93 -11.49 -3.50 2.58
C ALA A 93 -12.61 -4.40 3.13
N SER A 94 -12.32 -5.68 3.33
CA SER A 94 -13.23 -6.65 3.94
C SER A 94 -13.55 -6.30 5.40
N TYR A 95 -12.55 -5.90 6.19
CA TYR A 95 -12.75 -5.47 7.58
C TYR A 95 -13.74 -4.31 7.70
N TYR A 96 -13.65 -3.34 6.78
CA TYR A 96 -14.54 -2.17 6.73
C TYR A 96 -15.83 -2.42 5.94
N GLU A 97 -16.08 -3.64 5.47
CA GLU A 97 -17.25 -4.03 4.66
C GLU A 97 -17.45 -3.13 3.43
N LEU A 98 -16.34 -2.74 2.77
CA LEU A 98 -16.37 -1.83 1.62
C LEU A 98 -16.81 -2.56 0.34
N ASP A 99 -17.68 -1.91 -0.43
CA ASP A 99 -18.02 -2.29 -1.79
C ASP A 99 -17.18 -1.47 -2.78
N CYS A 100 -15.97 -1.95 -3.09
CA CYS A 100 -15.05 -1.25 -3.98
C CYS A 100 -15.43 -1.32 -5.47
N ASP A 101 -16.43 -2.12 -5.83
CA ASP A 101 -17.01 -2.14 -7.18
C ASP A 101 -17.99 -0.98 -7.40
N SER A 102 -18.43 -0.30 -6.32
CA SER A 102 -19.30 0.86 -6.38
C SER A 102 -18.56 2.11 -6.85
N GLU A 103 -19.13 2.84 -7.82
CA GLU A 103 -18.59 4.13 -8.26
C GLU A 103 -18.48 5.14 -7.11
N ASP A 104 -19.40 5.10 -6.15
CA ASP A 104 -19.39 6.02 -5.00
C ASP A 104 -18.11 5.86 -4.15
N ALA A 105 -17.59 4.63 -4.04
CA ALA A 105 -16.38 4.36 -3.28
C ALA A 105 -15.15 5.06 -3.86
N LEU A 106 -15.11 5.27 -5.19
CA LEU A 106 -14.01 5.97 -5.88
C LEU A 106 -13.99 7.49 -5.63
N PHE A 107 -15.03 8.04 -4.98
CA PHE A 107 -15.12 9.45 -4.61
C PHE A 107 -15.20 9.68 -3.09
N ASP A 108 -15.11 8.61 -2.28
CA ASP A 108 -15.20 8.70 -0.83
C ASP A 108 -13.83 9.05 -0.21
N ASP A 109 -13.78 10.20 0.46
CA ASP A 109 -12.60 10.75 1.14
C ASP A 109 -12.51 10.38 2.63
N THR A 110 -13.38 9.51 3.11
CA THR A 110 -13.32 8.98 4.47
C THR A 110 -12.00 8.26 4.70
N GLU A 111 -11.27 8.66 5.73
CA GLU A 111 -9.98 8.05 6.08
C GLU A 111 -10.17 6.82 6.97
N LEU A 112 -9.53 5.72 6.57
CA LEU A 112 -9.56 4.45 7.25
C LEU A 112 -8.22 4.21 7.95
N SER A 113 -8.26 3.65 9.15
CA SER A 113 -7.06 3.24 9.88
C SER A 113 -6.58 1.91 9.32
N ILE A 114 -5.30 1.80 8.95
CA ILE A 114 -4.73 0.54 8.43
C ILE A 114 -4.48 -0.46 9.57
N GLU A 115 -4.10 0.04 10.75
CA GLU A 115 -3.68 -0.78 11.91
C GLU A 115 -4.85 -1.47 12.65
N VAL A 116 -5.98 -1.68 11.98
CA VAL A 116 -7.13 -2.45 12.49
C VAL A 116 -7.06 -3.93 12.13
N ILE A 117 -6.17 -4.30 11.21
CA ILE A 117 -5.83 -5.68 10.83
C ILE A 117 -4.35 -5.94 11.17
N ASP A 118 -3.97 -7.20 11.30
CA ASP A 118 -2.58 -7.58 11.53
C ASP A 118 -1.78 -7.55 10.22
N PRO A 119 -0.53 -7.07 10.21
CA PRO A 119 0.32 -7.17 9.03
C PRO A 119 0.66 -8.64 8.73
N TYR A 120 0.60 -9.05 7.46
CA TYR A 120 0.95 -10.42 7.06
C TYR A 120 2.48 -10.62 6.99
N HIS A 121 3.25 -9.54 6.94
CA HIS A 121 4.71 -9.56 6.95
C HIS A 121 5.31 -8.33 7.63
N GLU A 122 6.47 -8.50 8.25
CA GLU A 122 7.26 -7.43 8.88
C GLU A 122 8.75 -7.64 8.55
N THR A 123 9.45 -6.56 8.23
CA THR A 123 10.90 -6.54 8.09
C THR A 123 11.52 -5.30 8.74
N ALA A 124 12.81 -5.38 9.09
CA ALA A 124 13.59 -4.29 9.67
C ALA A 124 14.62 -3.75 8.67
N TYR A 125 14.97 -2.48 8.77
CA TYR A 125 15.98 -1.78 7.95
C TYR A 125 16.83 -0.81 8.77
#